data_AF-A0A257MTM7-F1
#
_entry.id   AF-A0A257MTM7-F1
#
_cell.length_a   1.000
_cell.length_b   1.000
_cell.length_c   1.000
_cell.angle_alpha   90.00
_cell.angle_beta   90.00
_cell.angle_gamma   90.00
#
_symmetry.space_group_name_H-M   'P 1'
#
loop_
_entity.id
_entity.type
_entity.pdbx_description
1 polymer ?
#
loop_
_entity_poly.entity_id
_entity_poly.type
_entity_poly.pdbx_seq_one_letter_code
_entity_poly.pdbx_strand_id
1 'polypeptide(L)'
;MALLKTMRRANIAELSRFCVSKHFRRRANEQGLLVTNDEDESRFSRREKDSSAHLTLALFACAIKMSAEHNIHYWYAIIDPALKRVVSTLGIHVVEMGPLVDYHGMRLPCAIKIDDLLNDVAEKNLEYWRMLTNNGQY
;
A
#
# COMPACT_ATOMS: atom_id res chain seq x y z
N MET A 1 -11.52 -17.91 -9.63
CA MET A 1 -12.85 -17.29 -9.78
C MET A 1 -13.87 -17.67 -8.68
N ALA A 2 -13.53 -18.51 -7.68
CA ALA A 2 -14.44 -18.90 -6.59
C ALA A 2 -14.60 -17.83 -5.49
N LEU A 3 -13.61 -16.97 -5.28
CA LEU A 3 -13.58 -15.96 -4.21
C LEU A 3 -14.74 -14.95 -4.31
N LEU A 4 -15.14 -14.59 -5.54
CA LEU A 4 -16.18 -13.59 -5.81
C LEU A 4 -17.59 -14.08 -5.46
N LYS A 5 -17.85 -15.39 -5.48
CA LYS A 5 -19.20 -15.95 -5.24
C LYS A 5 -19.57 -16.02 -3.76
N THR A 6 -18.60 -16.01 -2.86
CA THR A 6 -18.80 -16.16 -1.42
C THR A 6 -18.83 -14.83 -0.66
N MET A 7 -18.43 -13.72 -1.29
CA MET A 7 -18.42 -12.41 -0.64
C MET A 7 -19.76 -11.68 -0.74
N ARG A 8 -20.25 -11.16 0.38
CA ARG A 8 -21.40 -10.24 0.40
C ARG A 8 -20.97 -8.90 -0.17
N ARG A 9 -21.71 -8.38 -1.16
CA ARG A 9 -21.41 -7.09 -1.82
C ARG A 9 -21.32 -5.92 -0.83
N ALA A 10 -22.05 -5.97 0.28
CA ALA A 10 -22.03 -4.95 1.32
C ALA A 10 -20.66 -4.85 2.06
N ASN A 11 -19.83 -5.89 1.98
CA ASN A 11 -18.56 -6.00 2.71
C ASN A 11 -17.35 -5.75 1.78
N ILE A 12 -17.59 -5.18 0.60
CA ILE A 12 -16.62 -5.03 -0.48
C ILE A 12 -16.56 -3.55 -0.89
N ALA A 13 -15.35 -3.05 -1.13
CA ALA A 13 -15.14 -1.74 -1.74
C ALA A 13 -14.13 -1.81 -2.89
N GLU A 14 -14.13 -0.80 -3.77
CA GLU A 14 -13.08 -0.59 -4.76
C GLU A 14 -12.06 0.42 -4.22
N LEU A 15 -10.78 0.06 -4.20
CA LEU A 15 -9.69 0.99 -3.92
C LEU A 15 -9.11 1.50 -5.24
N SER A 16 -9.53 2.69 -5.66
CA SER A 16 -9.13 3.30 -6.92
C SER A 16 -8.37 4.61 -6.72
N ARG A 17 -7.62 5.05 -7.74
CA ARG A 17 -6.86 6.31 -7.75
C ARG A 17 -5.86 6.45 -6.59
N PHE A 18 -5.34 5.33 -6.10
CA PHE A 18 -4.35 5.27 -5.03
C PHE A 18 -3.04 5.93 -5.46
N CYS A 19 -2.80 7.16 -5.03
CA CYS A 19 -1.67 7.94 -5.48
C CYS A 19 -1.16 8.93 -4.42
N VAL A 20 0.17 9.11 -4.38
CA VAL A 20 0.84 10.16 -3.61
C VAL A 20 1.35 11.21 -4.58
N SER A 21 0.98 12.48 -4.38
CA SER A 21 1.40 13.57 -5.25
C SER A 21 2.93 13.66 -5.35
N LYS A 22 3.42 13.97 -6.56
CA LYS A 22 4.86 14.10 -6.86
C LYS A 22 5.55 15.10 -5.94
N HIS A 23 4.87 16.16 -5.53
CA HIS A 23 5.42 17.16 -4.63
C HIS A 23 5.81 16.56 -3.27
N PHE A 24 4.98 15.66 -2.74
CA PHE A 24 5.26 14.98 -1.47
C PHE A 24 6.35 13.91 -1.61
N ARG A 25 6.44 13.26 -2.78
CA ARG A 25 7.56 12.37 -3.09
C ARG A 25 8.89 13.12 -3.24
N ARG A 26 8.85 14.35 -3.76
CA ARG A 26 10.04 15.18 -3.98
C ARG A 26 10.58 15.79 -2.69
N ARG A 27 9.72 16.19 -1.75
CA ARG A 27 10.16 16.66 -0.41
C ARG A 27 10.90 15.58 0.39
N ALA A 28 10.64 14.30 0.13
CA ALA A 28 11.47 13.22 0.65
C ALA A 28 12.88 13.27 0.03
N ASN A 29 12.98 13.46 -1.29
CA ASN A 29 14.25 13.54 -2.04
C ASN A 29 14.99 14.89 -1.96
N GLU A 30 14.33 15.96 -1.50
CA GLU A 30 14.92 17.32 -1.41
C GLU A 30 15.60 17.59 -0.06
N GLN A 31 15.40 16.72 0.95
CA GLN A 31 16.14 16.83 2.21
C GLN A 31 17.62 16.45 2.06
N GLY A 32 18.03 15.90 0.91
CA GLY A 32 19.43 15.69 0.53
C GLY A 32 20.20 16.92 0.01
N LEU A 33 19.61 18.13 0.01
CA LEU A 33 20.28 19.37 -0.44
C LEU A 33 20.87 20.23 0.69
N LEU A 34 20.82 19.77 1.95
CA LEU A 34 21.58 20.37 3.03
C LEU A 34 22.99 19.76 3.04
N VAL A 35 23.92 20.52 2.44
CA VAL A 35 25.37 20.29 2.40
C VAL A 35 25.91 19.73 3.72
N THR A 36 26.41 18.49 3.71
CA THR A 36 27.51 18.07 4.57
C THR A 36 28.38 17.09 3.80
N ASN A 37 29.68 17.38 3.79
CA ASN A 37 30.74 16.70 3.06
C ASN A 37 30.75 15.16 3.24
N ASP A 38 31.08 14.48 2.13
CA ASP A 38 31.73 13.17 1.98
C ASP A 38 31.57 12.13 3.10
N GLU A 39 30.83 11.04 2.79
CA GLU A 39 30.87 9.64 3.32
C GLU A 39 29.48 8.97 3.51
N ASP A 40 28.35 9.68 3.36
CA ASP A 40 27.02 9.21 3.84
C ASP A 40 25.94 8.89 2.75
N GLU A 41 26.29 8.70 1.47
CA GLU A 41 25.29 8.46 0.40
C GLU A 41 24.36 7.24 0.66
N SER A 42 24.87 6.20 1.34
CA SER A 42 24.08 4.99 1.63
C SER A 42 22.96 5.21 2.65
N ARG A 43 23.15 6.12 3.62
CA ARG A 43 22.19 6.38 4.70
C ARG A 43 21.09 7.36 4.29
N PHE A 44 21.41 8.34 3.45
CA PHE A 44 20.43 9.29 2.94
C PHE A 44 19.39 8.60 2.05
N SER A 45 19.82 7.71 1.14
CA SER A 45 18.91 6.96 0.27
C SER A 45 17.87 6.10 1.02
N ARG A 46 18.16 5.72 2.27
CA ARG A 46 17.27 4.93 3.14
C ARG A 46 16.16 5.80 3.73
N ARG A 47 16.50 6.95 4.31
CA ARG A 47 15.54 7.91 4.89
C ARG A 47 14.53 8.47 3.88
N GLU A 48 14.97 8.71 2.64
CA GLU A 48 14.09 9.24 1.59
C GLU A 48 13.12 8.16 1.06
N LYS A 49 13.61 6.92 0.89
CA LYS A 49 12.76 5.76 0.61
C LYS A 49 11.71 5.56 1.70
N ASP A 50 12.12 5.68 2.97
CA ASP A 50 11.22 5.56 4.13
C ASP A 50 10.09 6.61 4.08
N SER A 51 10.40 7.87 3.77
CA SER A 51 9.39 8.96 3.72
C SER A 51 8.27 8.73 2.69
N SER A 52 8.59 8.22 1.49
CA SER A 52 7.58 7.90 0.47
C SER A 52 6.76 6.65 0.83
N ALA A 53 7.39 5.68 1.49
CA ALA A 53 6.73 4.50 2.03
C ALA A 53 5.77 4.88 3.18
N HIS A 54 6.15 5.82 4.05
CA HIS A 54 5.29 6.31 5.13
C HIS A 54 4.01 6.97 4.62
N LEU A 55 4.06 7.76 3.54
CA LEU A 55 2.84 8.33 2.94
C LEU A 55 1.94 7.26 2.31
N THR A 56 2.54 6.25 1.70
CA THR A 56 1.80 5.11 1.15
C THR A 56 1.11 4.31 2.27
N LEU A 57 1.84 4.05 3.35
CA LEU A 57 1.30 3.40 4.55
C LEU A 57 0.19 4.25 5.19
N ALA A 58 0.35 5.57 5.27
CA ALA A 58 -0.69 6.45 5.79
C ALA A 58 -1.98 6.41 4.95
N LEU A 59 -1.87 6.38 3.62
CA LEU A 59 -3.04 6.21 2.74
C LEU A 59 -3.73 4.86 2.97
N PHE A 60 -2.96 3.78 3.12
CA PHE A 60 -3.52 2.49 3.49
C PHE A 60 -4.19 2.52 4.87
N ALA A 61 -3.58 3.16 5.87
CA ALA A 61 -4.16 3.31 7.21
C ALA A 61 -5.52 4.01 7.15
N CYS A 62 -5.64 5.08 6.35
CA CYS A 62 -6.93 5.75 6.11
C CYS A 62 -7.95 4.80 5.48
N ALA A 63 -7.55 4.03 4.45
CA ALA A 63 -8.43 3.06 3.81
C ALA A 63 -8.87 1.95 4.78
N ILE A 64 -7.97 1.46 5.64
CA ILE A 64 -8.25 0.44 6.67
C ILE A 64 -9.27 0.98 7.67
N LYS A 65 -9.03 2.17 8.21
CA LYS A 65 -9.95 2.83 9.15
C LYS A 65 -11.35 3.02 8.54
N MET A 66 -11.42 3.59 7.33
CA MET A 66 -12.71 3.73 6.63
C MET A 66 -13.38 2.38 6.40
N SER A 67 -12.60 1.33 6.13
CA SER A 67 -13.16 -0.01 5.93
C SER A 67 -13.75 -0.57 7.22
N ALA A 68 -13.09 -0.39 8.36
CA ALA A 68 -13.60 -0.79 9.66
C ALA A 68 -14.90 -0.05 10.01
N GLU A 69 -14.95 1.27 9.81
CA GLU A 69 -16.15 2.10 10.03
C GLU A 69 -17.35 1.65 9.19
N HIS A 70 -17.12 1.07 8.01
CA HIS A 70 -18.15 0.68 7.05
C HIS A 70 -18.35 -0.84 6.92
N ASN A 71 -17.74 -1.67 7.77
CA ASN A 71 -17.78 -3.14 7.69
C ASN A 71 -17.33 -3.71 6.33
N ILE A 72 -16.33 -3.07 5.71
CA ILE A 72 -15.67 -3.56 4.51
C ILE A 72 -14.51 -4.46 4.91
N HIS A 73 -14.44 -5.65 4.31
CA HIS A 73 -13.39 -6.64 4.59
C HIS A 73 -12.54 -6.95 3.36
N TYR A 74 -12.98 -6.48 2.18
CA TYR A 74 -12.36 -6.80 0.91
C TYR A 74 -12.26 -5.56 0.03
N TRP A 75 -11.08 -5.36 -0.56
CA TRP A 75 -10.88 -4.38 -1.61
C TRP A 75 -10.70 -5.04 -2.96
N TYR A 76 -11.28 -4.44 -3.99
CA TYR A 76 -10.93 -4.70 -5.39
C TYR A 76 -10.15 -3.53 -5.93
N ALA A 77 -9.14 -3.83 -6.75
CA ALA A 77 -8.36 -2.82 -7.40
C ALA A 77 -7.87 -3.31 -8.76
N ILE A 78 -7.63 -2.34 -9.64
CA ILE A 78 -6.84 -2.55 -10.85
C ILE A 78 -5.51 -1.83 -10.63
N ILE A 79 -4.43 -2.60 -10.53
CA ILE A 79 -3.09 -2.06 -10.25
C ILE A 79 -2.15 -2.34 -11.40
N ASP A 80 -1.11 -1.52 -11.57
CA ASP A 80 -0.01 -1.86 -12.47
C ASP A 80 1.03 -2.78 -11.76
N PRO A 81 1.90 -3.47 -12.50
CA PRO A 81 2.94 -4.34 -11.92
C PRO A 81 3.92 -3.63 -10.97
N ALA A 82 4.18 -2.33 -11.18
CA ALA A 82 5.07 -1.58 -10.30
C ALA A 82 4.42 -1.32 -8.94
N LEU A 83 3.13 -0.97 -8.92
CA LEU A 83 2.36 -0.84 -7.68
C LEU A 83 2.28 -2.18 -6.95
N LYS A 84 2.04 -3.29 -7.65
CA LYS A 84 2.10 -4.65 -7.06
C LYS A 84 3.43 -4.90 -6.35
N ARG A 85 4.55 -4.53 -6.99
CA ARG A 85 5.89 -4.66 -6.39
C ARG A 85 6.03 -3.81 -5.14
N VAL A 86 5.60 -2.55 -5.18
CA VAL A 86 5.67 -1.64 -4.02
C VAL A 86 4.86 -2.19 -2.84
N VAL A 87 3.60 -2.56 -3.03
CA VAL A 87 2.78 -3.09 -1.92
C VAL A 87 3.32 -4.42 -1.39
N SER A 88 3.87 -5.28 -2.26
CA SER A 88 4.53 -6.52 -1.83
C SER A 88 5.75 -6.25 -0.94
N THR A 89 6.52 -5.17 -1.19
CA THR A 89 7.63 -4.80 -0.30
C THR A 89 7.16 -4.40 1.10
N LEU A 90 5.94 -3.89 1.23
CA LEU A 90 5.32 -3.56 2.52
C LEU A 90 4.75 -4.79 3.26
N GLY A 91 4.68 -5.95 2.61
CA GLY A 91 4.04 -7.16 3.16
C GLY A 91 2.57 -7.30 2.78
N ILE A 92 2.10 -6.49 1.83
CA ILE A 92 0.73 -6.53 1.36
C ILE A 92 0.67 -7.45 0.14
N HIS A 93 0.04 -8.61 0.30
CA HIS A 93 -0.17 -9.58 -0.76
C HIS A 93 -1.53 -9.39 -1.42
N VAL A 94 -1.56 -9.46 -2.75
CA VAL A 94 -2.78 -9.31 -3.56
C VAL A 94 -3.14 -10.63 -4.19
N VAL A 95 -4.44 -10.93 -4.24
CA VAL A 95 -4.98 -12.10 -4.94
C VAL A 95 -5.32 -11.69 -6.37
N GLU A 96 -4.65 -12.27 -7.35
CA GLU A 96 -4.91 -11.99 -8.77
C GLU A 96 -6.28 -12.55 -9.19
N MET A 97 -7.10 -11.71 -9.80
CA MET A 97 -8.48 -12.06 -10.18
C MET A 97 -8.64 -12.34 -11.68
N GLY A 98 -7.57 -12.19 -12.44
CA GLY A 98 -7.55 -12.40 -13.88
C GLY A 98 -6.14 -12.20 -14.45
N PRO A 99 -5.98 -12.40 -15.77
CA PRO A 99 -4.71 -12.18 -16.44
C PRO A 99 -4.33 -10.69 -16.40
N LEU A 100 -3.06 -10.42 -16.64
CA LEU A 100 -2.57 -9.07 -16.91
C LEU A 100 -3.16 -8.60 -18.26
N VAL A 101 -3.77 -7.42 -18.28
CA VAL A 101 -4.43 -6.84 -19.45
C VAL A 101 -3.70 -5.56 -19.84
N ASP A 102 -3.46 -5.36 -21.14
CA ASP A 102 -2.97 -4.07 -21.62
C ASP A 102 -4.13 -3.10 -21.79
N TYR A 103 -4.22 -2.14 -20.88
CA TYR A 103 -5.22 -1.08 -20.89
C TYR A 103 -4.59 0.21 -20.38
N HIS A 104 -4.14 1.05 -21.31
CA HIS A 104 -3.27 2.19 -21.03
C HIS A 104 -2.01 1.78 -20.25
N GLY A 105 -1.38 0.69 -20.71
CA GLY A 105 -0.30 -0.03 -20.04
C GLY A 105 -0.80 -1.25 -19.29
N MET A 106 0.13 -2.08 -18.80
CA MET A 106 -0.22 -3.33 -18.14
C MET A 106 -0.99 -3.09 -16.83
N ARG A 107 -2.10 -3.80 -16.66
CA ARG A 107 -3.00 -3.72 -15.51
C ARG A 107 -3.39 -5.11 -15.03
N LEU A 108 -3.39 -5.29 -13.73
CA LEU A 108 -3.72 -6.52 -13.04
C LEU A 108 -4.97 -6.29 -12.19
N PRO A 109 -6.10 -6.96 -12.51
CA PRO A 109 -7.23 -6.99 -11.60
C PRO A 109 -6.89 -7.86 -10.40
N CYS A 110 -7.05 -7.33 -9.20
CA CYS A 110 -6.77 -8.05 -7.96
C CYS A 110 -7.79 -7.75 -6.86
N ALA A 111 -7.80 -8.62 -5.85
CA ALA A 111 -8.47 -8.38 -4.59
C ALA A 111 -7.50 -8.44 -3.42
N ILE A 112 -7.86 -7.78 -2.33
CA ILE A 112 -7.13 -7.77 -1.07
C ILE A 112 -8.14 -8.05 0.04
N LYS A 113 -7.87 -9.04 0.89
CA LYS A 113 -8.61 -9.27 2.13
C LYS A 113 -7.88 -8.52 3.24
N ILE A 114 -8.59 -7.63 3.93
CA ILE A 114 -7.97 -6.69 4.87
C ILE A 114 -7.34 -7.43 6.06
N ASP A 115 -8.02 -8.47 6.57
CA ASP A 115 -7.48 -9.28 7.67
C ASP A 115 -6.16 -9.97 7.27
N ASP A 116 -6.09 -10.52 6.06
CA ASP A 116 -4.89 -11.19 5.56
C ASP A 116 -3.76 -10.16 5.39
N LEU A 117 -4.07 -8.98 4.82
CA LEU A 117 -3.12 -7.86 4.73
C LEU A 117 -2.54 -7.52 6.11
N LEU A 118 -3.39 -7.35 7.12
CA LEU A 118 -2.94 -6.96 8.46
C LEU A 118 -2.08 -8.05 9.11
N ASN A 119 -2.45 -9.32 8.96
CA ASN A 119 -1.65 -10.44 9.46
C ASN A 119 -0.29 -10.51 8.77
N ASP A 120 -0.27 -10.46 7.43
CA ASP A 120 0.97 -10.54 6.64
C ASP A 120 1.93 -9.38 6.97
N VAL A 121 1.39 -8.18 7.15
CA VAL A 121 2.20 -7.01 7.53
C VAL A 121 2.70 -7.15 8.98
N ALA A 122 1.89 -7.66 9.92
CA ALA A 122 2.32 -7.89 11.30
C ALA A 122 3.48 -8.89 11.37
N GLU A 123 3.40 -9.98 10.60
CA GLU A 123 4.45 -11.00 10.52
C GLU A 123 5.74 -10.45 9.91
N LYS A 124 5.62 -9.61 8.88
CA LYS A 124 6.78 -9.07 8.16
C LYS A 124 7.46 -7.89 8.86
N ASN A 125 6.67 -6.92 9.32
CA ASN A 125 7.16 -5.69 9.94
C ASN A 125 6.12 -5.09 10.90
N LEU A 126 6.32 -5.35 12.19
CA LEU A 126 5.45 -4.86 13.25
C LEU A 126 5.33 -3.32 13.31
N GLU A 127 6.36 -2.57 12.90
CA GLU A 127 6.28 -1.11 12.86
C GLU A 127 5.27 -0.63 11.81
N TYR A 128 5.28 -1.25 10.63
CA TYR A 128 4.31 -0.94 9.58
C TYR A 128 2.91 -1.33 10.01
N TRP A 129 2.74 -2.47 10.68
CA TRP A 129 1.46 -2.85 11.26
C TRP A 129 0.96 -1.81 12.26
N ARG A 130 1.82 -1.32 13.17
CA ARG A 130 1.46 -0.26 14.13
C ARG A 130 1.04 1.02 13.43
N MET A 131 1.70 1.41 12.34
CA MET A 131 1.31 2.57 11.54
C MET A 131 -0.04 2.36 10.84
N LEU A 132 -0.25 1.21 10.22
CA LEU A 132 -1.50 0.88 9.51
C LEU A 132 -2.71 0.85 10.43
N THR A 133 -2.52 0.36 11.64
CA THR A 133 -3.61 0.11 12.59
C THR A 133 -3.72 1.17 13.68
N ASN A 134 -2.84 2.18 13.70
CA ASN A 134 -2.70 3.07 14.86
C ASN A 134 -2.61 2.28 16.18
N ASN A 135 -1.67 1.33 16.24
CA ASN A 135 -1.50 0.38 17.36
C ASN A 135 -2.76 -0.46 17.69
N GLY A 136 -3.50 -0.87 16.66
CA GLY A 136 -4.75 -1.65 16.82
C GLY A 136 -6.00 -0.81 17.06
N GLN A 137 -5.94 0.51 16.91
CA GLN A 137 -7.07 1.44 17.03
C GLN A 137 -7.45 2.00 15.64
N TYR A 138 -8.18 1.20 14.85
CA TYR A 138 -8.66 1.57 13.52
C TYR A 138 -10.12 1.18 13.30
#